data_AF-A0A090X0L7-F1
#
_entry.id   AF-A0A090X0L7-F1
#
_cell.length_a   1.000
_cell.length_b   1.000
_cell.length_c   1.000
_cell.angle_alpha   90.00
_cell.angle_beta   90.00
_cell.angle_gamma   90.00
#
_symmetry.space_group_name_H-M   'P 1'
#
loop_
_entity.id
_entity.type
_entity.pdbx_description
1 polymer ?
#
loop_
_entity_poly.entity_id
_entity_poly.type
_entity_poly.pdbx_seq_one_letter_code
_entity_poly.pdbx_strand_id
1 'polypeptide(L)'
;MDVSYPDHLDSTAPEDGLWQDGYDWHRWPGTTAVYVPYNQILTSPGQVKDEGGEYPFSDQGFVGGVETVDGNSVFAFPFKGHDMYELESFTGKKSYFFFDNMVVCLGTNITSGIKDYQVETTILQNKITKEGKLLTSNGEINKFPYSQTIEKTKPLWMLDHRGTGYFIPEVPAGAKLKIQSETQTNPQYQNKGSLKGDFSTVLFDHGKASQNVSYNYAVVFNTNQKDMETFTSEMNSKNQPYKILSETEKAHIVKSSKNATTAYAIYDESAVLKKGG
;
A
#
# COMPACT_ATOMS: atom_id res chain seq x y z
N MET A 1 4.33 2.45 -0.09
CA MET A 1 4.26 3.92 -0.04
C MET A 1 3.96 4.30 1.38
N ASP A 2 5.02 4.69 2.08
CA ASP A 2 4.90 5.41 3.34
C ASP A 2 4.82 6.91 3.04
N VAL A 3 4.15 7.68 3.90
CA VAL A 3 3.87 9.11 3.68
C VAL A 3 4.69 9.92 4.65
N SER A 4 5.74 10.60 4.21
CA SER A 4 6.47 11.53 5.07
C SER A 4 5.72 12.86 5.17
N TYR A 5 5.72 13.48 6.36
CA TYR A 5 5.01 14.73 6.61
C TYR A 5 6.02 15.82 6.97
N PRO A 6 5.80 17.08 6.55
CA PRO A 6 6.67 18.19 6.96
C PRO A 6 6.83 18.23 8.48
N ASP A 7 8.04 18.49 8.95
CA ASP A 7 8.40 18.56 10.38
C ASP A 7 8.20 17.26 11.19
N HIS A 8 7.94 16.14 10.50
CA HIS A 8 7.97 14.80 11.09
C HIS A 8 9.13 14.01 10.47
N LEU A 9 10.01 13.45 11.31
CA LEU A 9 11.20 12.74 10.84
C LEU A 9 10.87 11.51 10.00
N ASP A 10 9.65 10.94 10.11
CA ASP A 10 9.12 9.95 9.16
C ASP A 10 7.59 9.66 9.34
N SER A 11 7.18 8.59 8.67
CA SER A 11 5.98 7.76 8.85
C SER A 11 5.67 7.22 10.26
N THR A 12 6.75 6.68 10.83
CA THR A 12 6.81 5.41 11.55
C THR A 12 7.80 5.41 12.74
N ALA A 13 8.42 6.55 13.05
CA ALA A 13 9.50 6.80 13.99
C ALA A 13 9.27 8.16 14.70
N PRO A 14 8.97 8.15 15.99
CA PRO A 14 9.03 9.36 16.82
C PRO A 14 10.47 9.87 16.98
N GLU A 15 10.59 11.11 17.48
CA GLU A 15 11.81 11.87 17.82
C GLU A 15 13.07 10.99 18.05
N ASP A 16 14.07 11.20 17.19
CA ASP A 16 15.43 10.65 17.20
C ASP A 16 15.59 9.12 17.37
N GLY A 17 15.62 8.41 16.24
CA GLY A 17 16.27 7.10 16.10
C GLY A 17 15.58 5.91 16.77
N LEU A 18 14.32 6.05 17.18
CA LEU A 18 13.54 5.00 17.84
C LEU A 18 12.35 4.55 16.99
N TRP A 19 12.25 3.23 16.79
CA TRP A 19 11.11 2.60 16.10
C TRP A 19 9.85 2.60 16.96
N GLN A 20 8.67 2.57 16.34
CA GLN A 20 7.41 2.40 17.08
C GLN A 20 7.32 0.98 17.69
N ASP A 21 7.29 0.92 19.02
CA ASP A 21 7.09 -0.34 19.75
C ASP A 21 5.87 -1.12 19.23
N GLY A 22 6.06 -2.41 18.96
CA GLY A 22 5.00 -3.32 18.51
C GLY A 22 4.62 -3.21 17.04
N TYR A 23 5.31 -2.39 16.24
CA TYR A 23 5.08 -2.28 14.80
C TYR A 23 5.18 -3.64 14.09
N ASP A 24 4.20 -3.95 13.24
CA ASP A 24 4.23 -5.16 12.42
C ASP A 24 5.06 -4.94 11.16
N TRP A 25 6.22 -5.60 11.08
CA TRP A 25 7.17 -5.41 9.99
C TRP A 25 6.74 -6.05 8.66
N HIS A 26 5.65 -6.84 8.63
CA HIS A 26 5.06 -7.27 7.36
C HIS A 26 4.22 -6.18 6.72
N ARG A 27 3.73 -5.22 7.52
CA ARG A 27 2.67 -4.29 7.14
C ARG A 27 3.15 -2.87 6.97
N TRP A 28 4.27 -2.72 6.27
CA TRP A 28 4.73 -1.40 5.84
C TRP A 28 3.70 -0.75 4.87
N PRO A 29 3.28 0.51 5.10
CA PRO A 29 2.34 1.19 4.24
C PRO A 29 2.68 1.11 2.74
N GLY A 30 1.68 0.76 1.95
CA GLY A 30 1.71 0.53 0.51
C GLY A 30 2.51 -0.68 0.03
N THR A 31 3.11 -1.49 0.89
CA THR A 31 3.75 -2.76 0.47
C THR A 31 2.70 -3.83 0.17
N THR A 32 3.09 -4.83 -0.62
CA THR A 32 2.36 -6.10 -0.73
C THR A 32 3.32 -7.18 -0.25
N ALA A 33 2.92 -7.98 0.73
CA ALA A 33 3.79 -8.92 1.41
C ALA A 33 3.07 -10.25 1.70
N VAL A 34 3.86 -11.30 1.90
CA VAL A 34 3.38 -12.57 2.45
C VAL A 34 3.60 -12.52 3.96
N TYR A 35 2.55 -12.81 4.74
CA TYR A 35 2.58 -12.78 6.20
C TYR A 35 3.22 -14.06 6.76
N VAL A 36 4.51 -14.24 6.48
CA VAL A 36 5.32 -15.38 6.92
C VAL A 36 5.77 -15.21 8.38
N PRO A 37 6.25 -16.28 9.05
CA PRO A 37 6.83 -16.17 10.37
C PRO A 37 8.13 -15.36 10.35
N TYR A 38 8.36 -14.52 11.37
CA TYR A 38 9.57 -13.69 11.44
C TYR A 38 10.88 -14.46 11.40
N ASN A 39 10.92 -15.70 11.87
CA ASN A 39 12.11 -16.56 11.79
C ASN A 39 12.45 -16.97 10.36
N GLN A 40 11.50 -16.95 9.42
CA GLN A 40 11.73 -17.23 8.00
C GLN A 40 12.38 -16.05 7.27
N ILE A 41 12.13 -14.82 7.72
CA ILE A 41 12.65 -13.58 7.10
C ILE A 41 13.71 -12.89 7.98
N LEU A 42 14.27 -13.62 8.95
CA LEU A 42 15.32 -13.09 9.78
C LEU A 42 16.61 -13.01 8.97
N THR A 43 17.17 -11.81 8.86
CA THR A 43 18.46 -11.59 8.21
C THR A 43 19.55 -12.45 8.86
N SER A 44 20.32 -13.15 8.02
CA SER A 44 21.44 -13.99 8.38
C SER A 44 22.70 -13.48 7.68
N PRO A 45 23.36 -12.41 8.19
CA PRO A 45 24.55 -11.88 7.55
C PRO A 45 25.74 -12.86 7.63
N GLY A 46 26.69 -12.74 6.70
CA GLY A 46 27.92 -13.55 6.70
C GLY A 46 27.77 -14.96 6.09
N GLN A 47 26.64 -15.24 5.42
CA GLN A 47 26.49 -16.47 4.62
C GLN A 47 27.31 -16.42 3.32
N VAL A 48 27.61 -15.22 2.83
CA VAL A 48 28.42 -14.99 1.63
C VAL A 48 29.82 -14.53 2.03
N LYS A 49 30.85 -15.16 1.46
CA LYS A 49 32.24 -14.83 1.74
C LYS A 49 32.53 -13.38 1.35
N ASP A 50 33.23 -12.66 2.23
CA ASP A 50 33.63 -11.26 2.04
C ASP A 50 32.47 -10.24 1.99
N GLU A 51 31.24 -10.67 2.34
CA GLU A 51 30.08 -9.79 2.53
C GLU A 51 29.68 -9.72 4.01
N GLY A 52 29.68 -8.50 4.57
CA GLY A 52 29.30 -8.25 5.97
C GLY A 52 27.80 -8.12 6.21
N GLY A 53 26.99 -8.16 5.15
CA GLY A 53 25.53 -7.96 5.18
C GLY A 53 24.79 -8.97 4.32
N GLU A 54 23.48 -8.75 4.17
CA GLU A 54 22.59 -9.52 3.31
C GLU A 54 21.88 -8.52 2.39
N TYR A 55 22.10 -8.65 1.08
CA TYR A 55 21.61 -7.69 0.08
C TYR A 55 20.80 -8.42 -1.01
N PRO A 56 19.56 -8.87 -0.70
CA PRO A 56 18.74 -9.60 -1.66
C PRO A 56 18.23 -8.67 -2.76
N PHE A 57 18.82 -8.77 -3.96
CA PHE A 57 18.34 -8.06 -5.14
C PHE A 57 17.30 -8.89 -5.89
N SER A 58 16.30 -8.19 -6.44
CA SER A 58 15.32 -8.81 -7.33
C SER A 58 15.96 -9.17 -8.68
N ASP A 59 15.45 -10.21 -9.34
CA ASP A 59 15.75 -10.55 -10.74
C ASP A 59 14.89 -9.77 -11.75
N GLN A 60 14.03 -8.87 -11.26
CA GLN A 60 13.16 -8.02 -12.08
C GLN A 60 13.88 -6.74 -12.54
N GLY A 61 14.17 -6.64 -13.83
CA GLY A 61 14.89 -5.48 -14.40
C GLY A 61 14.06 -4.22 -14.63
N PHE A 62 12.72 -4.29 -14.58
CA PHE A 62 11.84 -3.13 -14.78
C PHE A 62 11.49 -2.47 -13.44
N VAL A 63 12.20 -1.40 -13.08
CA VAL A 63 11.86 -0.60 -11.89
C VAL A 63 12.27 0.84 -12.13
N GLY A 64 11.40 1.77 -11.77
CA GLY A 64 11.73 3.19 -11.82
C GLY A 64 10.50 4.06 -11.95
N GLY A 65 10.77 5.36 -12.13
CA GLY A 65 9.72 6.33 -12.38
C GLY A 65 10.14 7.38 -13.39
N VAL A 66 9.14 8.09 -13.91
CA VAL A 66 9.31 9.23 -14.80
C VAL A 66 8.37 10.34 -14.35
N GLU A 67 8.84 11.57 -14.48
CA GLU A 67 8.13 12.78 -14.06
C GLU A 67 8.06 13.76 -15.24
N THR A 68 6.95 14.49 -15.30
CA THR A 68 6.73 15.62 -16.22
C THR A 68 7.23 16.92 -15.62
N VAL A 69 7.45 17.95 -16.43
CA VAL A 69 7.85 19.28 -15.94
C VAL A 69 6.87 19.86 -14.91
N ASP A 70 5.59 19.49 -15.01
CA ASP A 70 4.53 19.95 -14.11
C ASP A 70 4.42 19.12 -12.81
N GLY A 71 5.36 18.20 -12.56
CA GLY A 71 5.40 17.39 -11.33
C GLY A 71 4.49 16.16 -11.32
N ASN A 72 3.75 15.89 -12.39
CA ASN A 72 2.99 14.65 -12.52
C ASN A 72 3.95 13.51 -12.83
N SER A 73 3.85 12.38 -12.12
CA SER A 73 4.80 11.27 -12.28
C SER A 73 4.15 9.90 -12.15
N VAL A 74 4.89 8.88 -12.57
CA VAL A 74 4.55 7.47 -12.36
C VAL A 74 5.79 6.73 -11.88
N PHE A 75 5.63 5.85 -10.90
CA PHE A 75 6.62 4.86 -10.48
C PHE A 75 6.02 3.47 -10.67
N ALA A 76 6.77 2.53 -11.24
CA ALA A 76 6.26 1.21 -11.57
C ALA A 76 7.33 0.12 -11.46
N PHE A 77 6.92 -1.07 -11.03
CA PHE A 77 7.76 -2.25 -10.93
C PHE A 77 6.93 -3.54 -10.82
N PRO A 78 7.32 -4.65 -11.47
CA PRO A 78 6.94 -5.96 -10.99
C PRO A 78 7.74 -6.28 -9.74
N PHE A 79 7.14 -7.04 -8.84
CA PHE A 79 7.83 -7.62 -7.70
C PHE A 79 7.81 -9.14 -7.80
N LYS A 80 8.84 -9.75 -7.25
CA LYS A 80 8.97 -11.19 -7.03
C LYS A 80 9.62 -11.38 -5.66
N GLY A 81 9.05 -12.26 -4.85
CA GLY A 81 9.65 -12.64 -3.57
C GLY A 81 10.98 -13.38 -3.81
N HIS A 82 11.93 -13.19 -2.90
CA HIS A 82 13.25 -13.76 -3.05
C HIS A 82 13.25 -15.26 -2.68
N ASP A 83 13.99 -16.08 -3.45
CA ASP A 83 14.10 -17.54 -3.27
C ASP A 83 14.76 -17.94 -1.94
N MET A 84 15.71 -17.14 -1.45
CA MET A 84 16.32 -17.22 -0.11
C MET A 84 15.29 -17.40 1.01
N TYR A 85 14.09 -16.82 0.88
CA TYR A 85 13.03 -16.92 1.87
C TYR A 85 11.87 -17.82 1.43
N GLU A 86 12.05 -18.62 0.37
CA GLU A 86 11.01 -19.48 -0.21
C GLU A 86 9.79 -18.69 -0.71
N LEU A 87 10.04 -17.49 -1.25
CA LEU A 87 9.00 -16.57 -1.73
C LEU A 87 8.97 -16.42 -3.25
N GLU A 88 9.67 -17.26 -4.02
CA GLU A 88 9.81 -17.12 -5.48
C GLU A 88 8.49 -17.24 -6.25
N SER A 89 7.48 -17.88 -5.66
CA SER A 89 6.13 -17.96 -6.22
C SER A 89 5.28 -16.71 -5.97
N PHE A 90 5.70 -15.82 -5.06
CA PHE A 90 5.02 -14.58 -4.74
C PHE A 90 5.42 -13.50 -5.76
N THR A 91 4.49 -13.09 -6.61
CA THR A 91 4.74 -12.13 -7.69
C THR A 91 3.59 -11.15 -7.85
N GLY A 92 3.83 -10.05 -8.56
CA GLY A 92 2.79 -9.11 -8.97
C GLY A 92 3.38 -7.84 -9.58
N LYS A 93 2.53 -6.87 -9.90
CA LYS A 93 2.92 -5.59 -10.50
C LYS A 93 2.32 -4.44 -9.71
N LYS A 94 3.12 -3.44 -9.36
CA LYS A 94 2.70 -2.29 -8.57
C LYS A 94 3.09 -1.02 -9.30
N SER A 95 2.17 -0.05 -9.32
CA SER A 95 2.46 1.30 -9.78
C SER A 95 1.81 2.35 -8.90
N TYR A 96 2.48 3.49 -8.81
CA TYR A 96 2.04 4.68 -8.10
C TYR A 96 2.01 5.84 -9.10
N PHE A 97 0.86 6.51 -9.20
CA PHE A 97 0.66 7.64 -10.10
C PHE A 97 0.46 8.89 -9.27
N PHE A 98 1.35 9.86 -9.40
CA PHE A 98 1.39 11.07 -8.59
C PHE A 98 0.82 12.24 -9.39
N PHE A 99 -0.18 12.90 -8.82
CA PHE A 99 -0.88 14.05 -9.41
C PHE A 99 -1.22 15.05 -8.31
N ASP A 100 -0.64 16.26 -8.35
CA ASP A 100 -0.81 17.28 -7.31
C ASP A 100 -0.62 16.71 -5.88
N ASN A 101 -1.69 16.67 -5.10
CA ASN A 101 -1.74 16.18 -3.73
C ASN A 101 -2.29 14.75 -3.62
N MET A 102 -2.31 13.98 -4.70
CA MET A 102 -2.87 12.63 -4.71
C MET A 102 -1.91 11.61 -5.33
N VAL A 103 -1.91 10.41 -4.77
CA VAL A 103 -1.35 9.21 -5.41
C VAL A 103 -2.45 8.20 -5.70
N VAL A 104 -2.53 7.73 -6.94
CA VAL A 104 -3.33 6.55 -7.29
C VAL A 104 -2.42 5.32 -7.25
N CYS A 105 -2.78 4.34 -6.42
CA CYS A 105 -2.01 3.12 -6.17
C CYS A 105 -2.69 1.93 -6.84
N LEU A 106 -2.04 1.30 -7.83
CA LEU A 106 -2.56 0.10 -8.50
C LEU A 106 -1.67 -1.11 -8.24
N GLY A 107 -2.28 -2.26 -8.07
CA GLY A 107 -1.61 -3.56 -8.00
C GLY A 107 -2.38 -4.61 -8.81
N THR A 108 -1.70 -5.36 -9.67
CA THR A 108 -2.32 -6.45 -10.45
C THR A 108 -1.45 -7.68 -10.50
N ASN A 109 -2.04 -8.79 -10.96
CA ASN A 109 -1.38 -10.07 -11.11
C ASN A 109 -0.72 -10.57 -9.83
N ILE A 110 -1.27 -10.18 -8.66
CA ILE A 110 -0.74 -10.58 -7.37
C ILE A 110 -1.04 -12.07 -7.23
N THR A 111 0.01 -12.86 -7.15
CA THR A 111 -0.06 -14.33 -7.14
C THR A 111 0.92 -14.85 -6.11
N SER A 112 0.55 -15.91 -5.40
CA SER A 112 1.45 -16.65 -4.52
C SER A 112 1.08 -18.12 -4.53
N GLY A 113 2.07 -19.00 -4.63
CA GLY A 113 1.88 -20.45 -4.47
C GLY A 113 1.86 -20.91 -3.01
N ILE A 114 2.11 -19.99 -2.07
CA ILE A 114 2.28 -20.27 -0.65
C ILE A 114 0.91 -20.50 0.00
N LYS A 115 0.70 -21.71 0.52
CA LYS A 115 -0.60 -22.16 1.04
C LYS A 115 -0.86 -21.80 2.50
N ASP A 116 0.20 -21.56 3.27
CA ASP A 116 0.09 -21.43 4.73
C ASP A 116 -0.07 -19.98 5.19
N TYR A 117 0.34 -19.01 4.38
CA TYR A 117 0.44 -17.60 4.75
C TYR A 117 -0.41 -16.71 3.86
N GLN A 118 -0.97 -15.65 4.46
CA GLN A 118 -1.80 -14.67 3.74
C GLN A 118 -0.91 -13.77 2.89
N VAL A 119 -1.44 -13.34 1.74
CA VAL A 119 -0.89 -12.21 1.00
C VAL A 119 -1.68 -10.97 1.39
N GLU A 120 -0.99 -9.90 1.79
CA GLU A 120 -1.63 -8.66 2.26
C GLU A 120 -1.04 -7.47 1.51
N THR A 121 -1.87 -6.45 1.22
CA THR A 121 -1.40 -5.12 0.82
C THR A 121 -1.81 -4.12 1.86
N THR A 122 -0.83 -3.53 2.55
CA THR A 122 -1.12 -2.55 3.60
C THR A 122 -1.40 -1.19 2.98
N ILE A 123 -2.50 -0.57 3.39
CA ILE A 123 -2.82 0.82 3.05
C ILE A 123 -2.19 1.75 4.08
N LEU A 124 -2.39 1.46 5.37
CA LEU A 124 -1.78 2.20 6.48
C LEU A 124 -1.56 1.30 7.69
N GLN A 125 -0.58 1.69 8.51
CA GLN A 125 -0.32 1.15 9.85
C GLN A 125 0.18 2.29 10.72
N ASN A 126 -0.74 2.94 11.42
CA ASN A 126 -0.46 4.15 12.19
C ASN A 126 -0.58 3.85 13.68
N LYS A 127 0.40 4.27 14.48
CA LYS A 127 0.31 4.21 15.95
C LYS A 127 -0.85 5.08 16.44
N ILE A 128 -1.66 4.53 17.34
CA ILE A 128 -2.77 5.24 17.96
C ILE A 128 -2.21 6.12 19.08
N THR A 129 -2.45 7.43 18.97
CA THR A 129 -2.21 8.42 20.02
C THR A 129 -3.54 8.89 20.61
N LYS A 130 -3.52 9.74 21.64
CA LYS A 130 -4.76 10.27 22.26
C LYS A 130 -5.69 10.98 21.27
N GLU A 131 -5.14 11.52 20.18
CA GLU A 131 -5.85 12.25 19.11
C GLU A 131 -5.96 11.40 17.82
N GLY A 132 -5.46 10.16 17.82
CA GLY A 132 -5.06 9.42 16.62
C GLY A 132 -6.12 8.52 15.97
N LYS A 133 -7.41 8.82 16.07
CA LYS A 133 -8.47 7.92 15.56
C LYS A 133 -8.64 8.02 14.05
N LEU A 134 -9.06 6.92 13.44
CA LEU A 134 -9.38 6.85 12.02
C LEU A 134 -10.86 7.24 11.80
N LEU A 135 -11.08 8.30 11.03
CA LEU A 135 -12.41 8.69 10.56
C LEU A 135 -12.72 7.96 9.25
N THR A 136 -13.94 7.47 9.09
CA THR A 136 -14.41 6.83 7.85
C THR A 136 -15.70 7.50 7.35
N SER A 137 -16.05 7.25 6.09
CA SER A 137 -17.35 7.68 5.54
C SER A 137 -18.57 7.11 6.28
N ASN A 138 -18.39 6.07 7.12
CA ASN A 138 -19.43 5.46 7.94
C ASN A 138 -19.39 5.93 9.41
N GLY A 139 -18.55 6.90 9.73
CA GLY A 139 -18.31 7.41 11.09
C GLY A 139 -16.91 7.14 11.60
N GLU A 140 -16.60 7.72 12.75
CA GLU A 140 -15.30 7.59 13.41
C GLU A 140 -15.17 6.25 14.16
N ILE A 141 -14.02 5.59 14.03
CA ILE A 141 -13.71 4.35 14.76
C ILE A 141 -13.31 4.70 16.20
N ASN A 142 -14.26 4.54 17.10
CA ASN A 142 -14.14 4.92 18.52
C ASN A 142 -13.91 3.75 19.48
N LYS A 143 -14.00 2.50 19.00
CA LYS A 143 -13.85 1.30 19.82
C LYS A 143 -12.41 0.79 19.79
N PHE A 144 -11.92 0.28 20.92
CA PHE A 144 -10.64 -0.42 21.01
C PHE A 144 -10.78 -1.65 21.95
N PRO A 145 -10.48 -2.87 21.49
CA PRO A 145 -10.09 -3.23 20.13
C PRO A 145 -11.27 -3.11 19.14
N TYR A 146 -10.94 -2.91 17.88
CA TYR A 146 -11.87 -2.87 16.76
C TYR A 146 -11.36 -3.74 15.61
N SER A 147 -12.28 -4.42 14.94
CA SER A 147 -12.00 -5.18 13.74
C SER A 147 -13.25 -5.18 12.86
N GLN A 148 -13.07 -4.84 11.59
CA GLN A 148 -14.07 -4.96 10.55
C GLN A 148 -13.43 -5.61 9.32
N THR A 149 -14.14 -6.56 8.72
CA THR A 149 -13.79 -7.14 7.43
C THR A 149 -14.92 -6.83 6.45
N ILE A 150 -14.55 -6.27 5.29
CA ILE A 150 -15.48 -5.81 4.26
C ILE A 150 -15.15 -6.57 2.98
N GLU A 151 -16.10 -7.35 2.48
CA GLU A 151 -15.94 -8.10 1.22
C GLU A 151 -16.48 -7.33 0.02
N LYS A 152 -17.42 -6.40 0.25
CA LYS A 152 -17.99 -5.51 -0.75
C LYS A 152 -18.27 -4.17 -0.11
N THR A 153 -17.93 -3.10 -0.82
CA THR A 153 -18.18 -1.73 -0.35
C THR A 153 -18.67 -0.87 -1.49
N LYS A 154 -19.50 0.12 -1.16
CA LYS A 154 -19.57 1.36 -1.96
C LYS A 154 -18.26 2.13 -1.78
N PRO A 155 -17.95 3.14 -2.61
CA PRO A 155 -16.77 3.98 -2.39
C PRO A 155 -16.65 4.39 -0.91
N LEU A 156 -15.53 4.00 -0.31
CA LEU A 156 -15.20 4.22 1.09
C LEU A 156 -14.05 5.21 1.12
N TRP A 157 -14.17 6.24 1.94
CA TRP A 157 -13.02 7.07 2.28
C TRP A 157 -12.70 6.97 3.77
N MET A 158 -11.43 7.13 4.08
CA MET A 158 -10.91 7.23 5.44
C MET A 158 -10.02 8.46 5.55
N LEU A 159 -9.88 9.00 6.75
CA LEU A 159 -9.02 10.14 7.07
C LEU A 159 -8.29 9.81 8.36
N ASP A 160 -6.97 9.83 8.32
CA ASP A 160 -6.15 9.71 9.53
C ASP A 160 -5.99 11.07 10.24
N HIS A 161 -5.48 11.01 11.47
CA HIS A 161 -5.27 12.18 12.31
C HIS A 161 -4.20 13.14 11.80
N ARG A 162 -3.48 12.79 10.73
CA ARG A 162 -2.42 13.61 10.11
C ARG A 162 -2.92 14.32 8.86
N GLY A 163 -4.22 14.25 8.57
CA GLY A 163 -4.81 14.88 7.39
C GLY A 163 -4.48 14.15 6.09
N THR A 164 -4.23 12.83 6.15
CA THR A 164 -4.12 11.98 4.96
C THR A 164 -5.38 11.17 4.76
N GLY A 165 -5.98 11.39 3.60
CA GLY A 165 -7.16 10.70 3.15
C GLY A 165 -6.81 9.48 2.33
N TYR A 166 -7.64 8.44 2.43
CA TYR A 166 -7.54 7.22 1.65
C TYR A 166 -8.89 6.97 1.01
N PHE A 167 -8.94 6.82 -0.31
CA PHE A 167 -10.15 6.54 -1.06
C PHE A 167 -10.07 5.16 -1.70
N ILE A 168 -11.04 4.30 -1.38
CA ILE A 168 -11.18 2.94 -1.90
C ILE A 168 -12.48 2.93 -2.71
N PRO A 169 -12.41 2.87 -4.06
CA PRO A 169 -13.62 2.87 -4.87
C PRO A 169 -14.47 1.60 -4.65
N GLU A 170 -13.82 0.46 -4.49
CA GLU A 170 -14.45 -0.82 -4.16
C GLU A 170 -13.44 -1.81 -3.58
N VAL A 171 -13.93 -2.91 -2.98
CA VAL A 171 -13.08 -4.04 -2.59
C VAL A 171 -12.93 -4.94 -3.83
N PRO A 172 -11.70 -5.22 -4.28
CA PRO A 172 -11.45 -6.07 -5.45
C PRO A 172 -11.99 -7.49 -5.27
N ALA A 173 -12.37 -8.13 -6.38
CA ALA A 173 -12.72 -9.55 -6.36
C ALA A 173 -11.55 -10.41 -5.87
N GLY A 174 -11.83 -11.36 -4.97
CA GLY A 174 -10.80 -12.21 -4.38
C GLY A 174 -10.01 -11.58 -3.23
N ALA A 175 -10.31 -10.34 -2.86
CA ALA A 175 -9.74 -9.67 -1.70
C ALA A 175 -10.80 -9.34 -0.63
N LYS A 176 -10.34 -9.02 0.58
CA LYS A 176 -11.15 -8.45 1.66
C LYS A 176 -10.45 -7.20 2.19
N LEU A 177 -11.19 -6.14 2.44
CA LEU A 177 -10.65 -4.99 3.16
C LEU A 177 -10.77 -5.21 4.66
N LYS A 178 -9.66 -5.18 5.38
CA LYS A 178 -9.60 -5.24 6.85
C LYS A 178 -9.28 -3.88 7.41
N ILE A 179 -10.05 -3.47 8.42
CA ILE A 179 -9.83 -2.26 9.22
C ILE A 179 -9.76 -2.70 10.68
N GLN A 180 -8.63 -2.43 11.33
CA GLN A 180 -8.36 -2.90 12.69
C GLN A 180 -7.80 -1.77 13.55
N SER A 181 -8.18 -1.76 14.82
CA SER A 181 -7.49 -1.01 15.87
C SER A 181 -7.21 -1.96 17.02
N GLU A 182 -5.94 -2.32 17.24
CA GLU A 182 -5.56 -3.35 18.21
C GLU A 182 -4.16 -3.13 18.79
N THR A 183 -3.90 -3.74 19.95
CA THR A 183 -2.54 -3.84 20.49
C THR A 183 -1.78 -4.91 19.70
N GLN A 184 -0.79 -4.48 18.93
CA GLN A 184 0.12 -5.37 18.22
C GLN A 184 1.29 -5.76 19.12
N THR A 185 1.79 -6.98 18.97
CA THR A 185 2.98 -7.50 19.68
C THR A 185 3.93 -8.10 18.65
N ASN A 186 5.03 -7.42 18.38
CA ASN A 186 5.97 -7.79 17.32
C ASN A 186 7.42 -7.68 17.79
N PRO A 187 8.38 -8.37 17.14
CA PRO A 187 9.79 -8.27 17.47
C PRO A 187 10.30 -6.82 17.44
N GLN A 188 11.20 -6.48 18.36
CA GLN A 188 11.99 -5.26 18.26
C GLN A 188 12.91 -5.32 17.03
N TYR A 189 13.28 -4.17 16.46
CA TYR A 189 14.15 -4.09 15.28
C TYR A 189 15.52 -4.80 15.43
N GLN A 190 16.03 -4.96 16.66
CA GLN A 190 17.27 -5.72 16.95
C GLN A 190 17.02 -7.20 17.25
N ASN A 191 15.78 -7.66 17.14
CA ASN A 191 15.31 -9.00 17.51
C ASN A 191 15.70 -9.42 18.95
N LYS A 192 15.71 -8.47 19.90
CA LYS A 192 16.06 -8.70 21.32
C LYS A 192 14.84 -9.02 22.21
N GLY A 193 13.72 -9.39 21.59
CA GLY A 193 12.44 -9.61 22.25
C GLY A 193 11.29 -8.97 21.47
N SER A 194 10.09 -9.01 22.02
CA SER A 194 8.90 -8.41 21.43
C SER A 194 8.47 -7.17 22.21
N LEU A 195 8.00 -6.16 21.49
CA LEU A 195 7.43 -4.93 22.03
C LEU A 195 5.96 -4.85 21.67
N LYS A 196 5.23 -3.96 22.35
CA LYS A 196 3.79 -3.77 22.16
C LYS A 196 3.46 -2.32 21.85
N GLY A 197 2.49 -2.12 20.99
CA GLY A 197 1.92 -0.81 20.71
C GLY A 197 0.52 -0.93 20.14
N ASP A 198 -0.25 0.15 20.27
CA ASP A 198 -1.60 0.21 19.76
C ASP A 198 -1.59 0.85 18.36
N PHE A 199 -2.18 0.16 17.39
CA PHE A 199 -2.13 0.57 15.99
C PHE A 199 -3.51 0.52 15.33
N SER A 200 -3.78 1.50 14.47
CA SER A 200 -4.81 1.42 13.45
C SER A 200 -4.18 0.89 12.17
N THR A 201 -4.73 -0.18 11.62
CA THR A 201 -4.22 -0.85 10.42
C THR A 201 -5.36 -1.00 9.42
N VAL A 202 -5.06 -0.67 8.16
CA VAL A 202 -5.97 -0.92 7.04
C VAL A 202 -5.20 -1.66 5.97
N LEU A 203 -5.76 -2.77 5.48
CA LEU A 203 -5.11 -3.59 4.44
C LEU A 203 -6.12 -4.33 3.57
N PHE A 204 -5.73 -4.63 2.34
CA PHE A 204 -6.37 -5.65 1.53
C PHE A 204 -5.76 -7.02 1.89
N ASP A 205 -6.59 -7.94 2.36
CA ASP A 205 -6.27 -9.36 2.52
C ASP A 205 -6.63 -10.08 1.23
N HIS A 206 -5.61 -10.55 0.53
CA HIS A 206 -5.70 -11.24 -0.77
C HIS A 206 -5.88 -12.75 -0.62
N GLY A 207 -5.94 -13.25 0.61
CA GLY A 207 -6.01 -14.67 0.91
C GLY A 207 -4.66 -15.38 0.79
N LYS A 208 -4.70 -16.69 1.04
CA LYS A 208 -3.58 -17.62 0.84
C LYS A 208 -3.63 -18.18 -0.56
N ALA A 209 -2.50 -18.62 -1.09
CA ALA A 209 -2.40 -19.16 -2.44
C ALA A 209 -3.15 -18.28 -3.47
N SER A 210 -2.98 -16.96 -3.38
CA SER A 210 -3.71 -16.00 -4.19
C SER A 210 -3.35 -16.15 -5.67
N GLN A 211 -4.31 -15.90 -6.56
CA GLN A 211 -4.12 -16.03 -8.00
C GLN A 211 -4.72 -14.83 -8.72
N ASN A 212 -3.89 -14.06 -9.40
CA ASN A 212 -4.28 -12.93 -10.26
C ASN A 212 -5.19 -11.92 -9.56
N VAL A 213 -5.00 -11.68 -8.26
CA VAL A 213 -5.76 -10.67 -7.54
C VAL A 213 -5.19 -9.27 -7.79
N SER A 214 -6.02 -8.25 -7.60
CA SER A 214 -5.66 -6.85 -7.82
C SER A 214 -6.08 -5.99 -6.64
N TYR A 215 -5.61 -4.76 -6.62
CA TYR A 215 -6.14 -3.71 -5.77
C TYR A 215 -5.96 -2.34 -6.42
N ASN A 216 -6.86 -1.44 -6.06
CA ASN A 216 -6.65 -0.02 -6.26
C ASN A 216 -7.20 0.82 -5.12
N TYR A 217 -6.52 1.92 -4.85
CA TYR A 217 -6.94 2.96 -3.92
C TYR A 217 -6.20 4.26 -4.26
N ALA A 218 -6.68 5.38 -3.74
CA ALA A 218 -5.97 6.65 -3.80
C ALA A 218 -5.60 7.14 -2.40
N VAL A 219 -4.45 7.80 -2.29
CA VAL A 219 -4.02 8.55 -1.11
C VAL A 219 -4.14 10.03 -1.46
N VAL A 220 -4.77 10.83 -0.60
CA VAL A 220 -4.97 12.26 -0.78
C VAL A 220 -4.33 12.99 0.39
N PHE A 221 -3.32 13.81 0.12
CA PHE A 221 -2.56 14.54 1.11
C PHE A 221 -3.18 15.90 1.41
N ASN A 222 -2.90 16.41 2.61
CA ASN A 222 -3.34 17.72 3.09
C ASN A 222 -4.84 17.92 2.88
N THR A 223 -5.62 16.98 3.42
CA THR A 223 -7.07 16.91 3.23
C THR A 223 -7.79 16.88 4.58
N ASN A 224 -9.11 17.02 4.54
CA ASN A 224 -10.00 16.95 5.68
C ASN A 224 -11.29 16.23 5.28
N GLN A 225 -12.20 16.05 6.24
CA GLN A 225 -13.47 15.35 6.00
C GLN A 225 -14.26 15.95 4.84
N LYS A 226 -14.42 17.28 4.79
CA LYS A 226 -15.19 17.97 3.76
C LYS A 226 -14.57 17.77 2.37
N ASP A 227 -13.25 17.83 2.28
CA ASP A 227 -12.54 17.63 1.03
C ASP A 227 -12.60 16.17 0.56
N MET A 228 -12.56 15.19 1.46
CA MET A 228 -12.75 13.77 1.13
C MET A 228 -14.19 13.44 0.70
N GLU A 229 -15.20 14.08 1.30
CA GLU A 229 -16.60 13.99 0.87
C GLU A 229 -16.80 14.59 -0.53
N THR A 230 -16.14 15.73 -0.79
CA THR A 230 -16.15 16.37 -2.12
C THR A 230 -15.45 15.49 -3.15
N PHE A 231 -14.24 15.01 -2.85
CA PHE A 231 -13.46 14.10 -3.69
C PHE A 231 -14.26 12.85 -4.07
N THR A 232 -14.92 12.23 -3.08
CA THR A 232 -15.76 11.04 -3.29
C THR A 232 -16.97 11.35 -4.18
N SER A 233 -17.58 12.53 -4.01
CA SER A 233 -18.69 12.97 -4.86
C SER A 233 -18.23 13.21 -6.30
N GLU A 234 -17.06 13.81 -6.49
CA GLU A 234 -16.48 14.07 -7.81
C GLU A 234 -16.09 12.77 -8.53
N MET A 235 -15.51 11.79 -7.82
CA MET A 235 -15.22 10.44 -8.35
C MET A 235 -16.47 9.73 -8.89
N ASN A 236 -17.65 10.03 -8.34
CA ASN A 236 -18.94 9.49 -8.81
C ASN A 236 -19.60 10.33 -9.92
N SER A 237 -18.96 11.39 -10.39
CA SER A 237 -19.50 12.34 -11.37
C SER A 237 -18.77 12.26 -12.72
N LYS A 238 -19.05 13.21 -13.64
CA LYS A 238 -18.27 13.38 -14.88
C LYS A 238 -16.90 14.03 -14.63
N ASN A 239 -16.72 14.73 -13.51
CA ASN A 239 -15.53 15.49 -13.13
C ASN A 239 -14.57 14.66 -12.26
N GLN A 240 -14.44 13.36 -12.54
CA GLN A 240 -13.60 12.46 -11.73
C GLN A 240 -12.17 12.99 -11.67
N PRO A 241 -11.60 13.20 -10.45
CA PRO A 241 -10.22 13.65 -10.28
C PRO A 241 -9.24 12.78 -11.07
N TYR A 242 -9.45 11.47 -11.09
CA TYR A 242 -8.72 10.53 -11.95
C TYR A 242 -9.63 9.47 -12.56
N LYS A 243 -9.13 8.80 -13.60
CA LYS A 243 -9.74 7.63 -14.26
C LYS A 243 -8.69 6.57 -14.49
N ILE A 244 -8.98 5.35 -14.05
CA ILE A 244 -8.20 4.17 -14.41
C ILE A 244 -8.65 3.75 -15.82
N LEU A 245 -7.77 3.91 -16.81
CA LEU A 245 -8.03 3.53 -18.20
C LEU A 245 -7.64 2.07 -18.48
N SER A 246 -6.67 1.55 -17.73
CA SER A 246 -6.24 0.15 -17.75
C SER A 246 -5.68 -0.24 -16.39
N GLU A 247 -6.10 -1.40 -15.89
CA GLU A 247 -5.62 -2.05 -14.66
C GLU A 247 -5.48 -3.53 -14.98
N THR A 248 -4.45 -3.86 -15.74
CA THR A 248 -4.16 -5.23 -16.19
C THR A 248 -2.71 -5.57 -15.90
N GLU A 249 -2.38 -6.85 -15.95
CA GLU A 249 -1.02 -7.34 -15.84
C GLU A 249 -0.09 -6.79 -16.94
N LYS A 250 -0.61 -6.30 -18.06
CA LYS A 250 0.19 -5.75 -19.16
C LYS A 250 0.46 -4.25 -19.02
N ALA A 251 -0.51 -3.52 -18.49
CA ALA A 251 -0.43 -2.08 -18.37
C ALA A 251 -1.31 -1.56 -17.25
N HIS A 252 -0.78 -0.57 -16.53
CA HIS A 252 -1.51 0.30 -15.64
C HIS A 252 -1.54 1.70 -16.27
N ILE A 253 -2.73 2.26 -16.51
CA ILE A 253 -2.86 3.56 -17.18
C ILE A 253 -3.88 4.39 -16.40
N VAL A 254 -3.45 5.56 -15.93
CA VAL A 254 -4.29 6.48 -15.16
C VAL A 254 -4.29 7.86 -15.81
N LYS A 255 -5.47 8.41 -16.02
CA LYS A 255 -5.68 9.78 -16.48
C LYS A 255 -6.11 10.65 -15.31
N SER A 256 -5.33 11.69 -14.99
CA SER A 256 -5.81 12.78 -14.14
C SER A 256 -6.59 13.77 -15.02
N SER A 257 -7.90 13.91 -14.75
CA SER A 257 -8.73 14.85 -15.51
C SER A 257 -8.36 16.29 -15.19
N LYS A 258 -8.02 16.56 -13.92
CA LYS A 258 -7.66 17.89 -13.43
C LYS A 258 -6.33 18.39 -14.00
N ASN A 259 -5.33 17.50 -14.11
CA ASN A 259 -4.00 17.84 -14.61
C ASN A 259 -3.86 17.68 -16.13
N ALA A 260 -4.94 17.34 -16.84
CA ALA A 260 -4.92 17.02 -18.27
C ALA A 260 -3.80 16.02 -18.68
N THR A 261 -3.43 15.12 -17.76
CA THR A 261 -2.27 14.23 -17.90
C THR A 261 -2.73 12.77 -17.90
N THR A 262 -2.12 11.96 -18.77
CA THR A 262 -2.28 10.49 -18.74
C THR A 262 -0.93 9.85 -18.54
N ALA A 263 -0.80 9.07 -17.48
CA ALA A 263 0.41 8.35 -17.12
C ALA A 263 0.27 6.87 -17.45
N TYR A 264 1.34 6.30 -17.99
CA TYR A 264 1.38 4.93 -18.52
C TYR A 264 2.51 4.16 -17.84
N ALA A 265 2.17 3.05 -17.18
CA ALA A 265 3.12 2.04 -16.73
C ALA A 265 2.88 0.77 -17.56
N ILE A 266 3.78 0.50 -18.51
CA ILE A 266 3.66 -0.60 -19.47
C ILE A 266 4.65 -1.70 -19.10
N TYR A 267 4.15 -2.86 -18.70
CA TYR A 267 4.95 -4.00 -18.26
C TYR A 267 5.21 -5.02 -19.38
N ASP A 268 4.41 -4.96 -20.45
CA ASP A 268 4.44 -5.91 -21.55
C ASP A 268 4.27 -5.14 -22.87
N GLU A 269 5.17 -5.36 -23.82
CA GLU A 269 5.17 -4.71 -25.14
C GLU A 269 3.91 -5.01 -25.98
N SER A 270 3.21 -6.11 -25.66
CA SER A 270 1.93 -6.50 -26.27
C SER A 270 0.72 -5.75 -25.70
N ALA A 271 0.92 -4.82 -24.76
CA ALA A 271 -0.16 -4.02 -24.20
C ALA A 271 -0.89 -3.22 -25.30
N VAL A 272 -2.21 -3.41 -25.39
CA VAL A 272 -3.04 -2.65 -26.33
C VAL A 272 -3.32 -1.27 -25.73
N LEU A 273 -2.58 -0.27 -26.20
CA LEU A 273 -2.82 1.12 -25.84
C LEU A 273 -3.96 1.66 -26.69
N LYS A 274 -5.10 1.98 -26.06
CA LYS A 274 -6.16 2.71 -26.76
C LYS A 274 -5.59 4.07 -27.19
N LYS A 275 -5.73 4.42 -28.48
CA LYS A 275 -5.38 5.77 -28.97
C LYS A 275 -6.10 6.79 -28.09
N GLY A 276 -5.34 7.67 -27.43
CA GLY A 276 -5.90 8.80 -26.71
C GLY A 276 -6.68 9.70 -27.68
N GLY A 277 -7.92 10.01 -27.34
CA GLY A 277 -8.71 11.06 -27.99
C GLY A 277 -8.44 12.42 -27.38
#